data_AF-A0A1W1YYH6-F1
#
_entry.id   AF-A0A1W1YYH6-F1
#
_cell.length_a   1.000
_cell.length_b   1.000
_cell.length_c   1.000
_cell.angle_alpha   90.00
_cell.angle_beta   90.00
_cell.angle_gamma   90.00
#
_symmetry.space_group_name_H-M   'P 1'
#
loop_
_entity.id
_entity.type
_entity.pdbx_description
1 polymer ?
#
loop_
_entity_poly.entity_id
_entity_poly.type
_entity_poly.pdbx_seq_one_letter_code
_entity_poly.pdbx_strand_id
1 'polypeptide(L)'
;MFYDIYKSLCEKKGISPSRAAEEMSFNRSSVSNWKKNGYTPRREILVKIADYFDTTVDSLLGENDSSIHEHFFELLKDEKFRELAELFSQLSPESARETINYVRYRRAQEKGGKG
;
A
#
# COMPACT_ATOMS: atom_id res chain seq x y z
N MET A 1 5.06 -1.41 -14.92
CA MET A 1 4.79 -1.35 -13.46
C MET A 1 5.44 -0.10 -12.84
N PHE A 2 6.75 -0.04 -12.62
CA PHE A 2 7.40 1.16 -12.05
C PHE A 2 7.12 2.45 -12.86
N TYR A 3 7.32 2.41 -14.19
CA TYR A 3 7.13 3.59 -15.03
C TYR A 3 5.69 4.14 -14.97
N ASP A 4 4.69 3.25 -14.85
CA ASP A 4 3.29 3.64 -14.80
C ASP A 4 2.96 4.35 -13.48
N ILE A 5 3.49 3.84 -12.36
CA ILE A 5 3.38 4.47 -11.05
C ILE A 5 4.08 5.84 -11.07
N TYR A 6 5.31 5.90 -11.57
CA TYR A 6 6.06 7.15 -11.74
C TYR A 6 5.31 8.18 -12.59
N LYS A 7 4.73 7.75 -13.73
CA LYS A 7 3.93 8.61 -14.61
C LYS A 7 2.70 9.14 -13.89
N SER A 8 1.99 8.32 -13.13
CA SER A 8 0.83 8.74 -12.34
C SER A 8 1.19 9.80 -11.30
N LEU A 9 2.33 9.65 -10.62
CA LEU A 9 2.83 10.66 -9.67
C LEU A 9 3.15 11.99 -10.36
N CYS A 10 3.77 11.94 -11.55
CA CYS A 10 4.02 13.13 -12.36
C CYS A 10 2.72 13.84 -12.77
N GLU A 11 1.71 13.08 -13.21
CA GLU A 11 0.38 13.59 -13.58
C GLU A 11 -0.32 14.27 -12.41
N LYS A 12 -0.31 13.65 -11.21
CA LYS A 12 -0.87 14.24 -9.98
C LYS A 12 -0.20 15.56 -9.60
N LYS A 13 1.11 15.68 -9.83
CA LYS A 13 1.90 16.89 -9.57
C LYS A 13 1.82 17.92 -10.72
N GLY A 14 1.14 17.60 -11.82
CA GLY A 14 0.98 18.49 -12.97
C GLY A 14 2.27 18.74 -13.78
N ILE A 15 3.22 17.81 -13.74
CA ILE A 15 4.52 17.92 -14.43
C ILE A 15 4.76 16.73 -15.37
N SER A 16 5.63 16.92 -16.37
CA SER A 16 6.00 15.81 -17.26
C SER A 16 7.02 14.86 -16.61
N PRO A 17 7.03 13.57 -16.95
CA PRO A 17 8.04 12.61 -16.47
C PRO A 17 9.49 13.04 -16.70
N SER A 18 9.76 13.72 -17.82
CA SER A 18 11.08 14.27 -18.13
C SER A 18 11.42 15.49 -17.27
N ARG A 19 10.45 16.37 -16.99
CA ARG A 19 10.63 17.52 -16.11
C ARG A 19 10.89 17.10 -14.66
N ALA A 20 10.13 16.12 -14.16
CA ALA A 20 10.35 15.55 -12.84
C ALA A 20 11.77 14.98 -12.71
N ALA A 21 12.27 14.29 -13.74
CA ALA A 21 13.64 13.80 -13.78
C ALA A 21 14.67 14.92 -13.74
N GLU A 22 14.46 16.01 -14.49
CA GLU A 22 15.34 17.19 -14.45
C GLU A 22 15.36 17.84 -13.07
N GLU A 23 14.20 18.04 -12.45
CA GLU A 23 14.09 18.64 -11.10
C GLU A 23 14.79 17.79 -10.03
N MET A 24 14.82 16.46 -10.19
CA MET A 24 15.53 15.53 -9.31
C MET A 24 17.00 15.26 -9.73
N SER A 25 17.50 15.94 -10.77
CA SER A 25 18.84 15.77 -11.33
C SER A 25 19.14 14.35 -11.85
N PHE A 26 18.16 13.75 -12.53
CA PHE A 26 18.29 12.49 -13.26
C PHE A 26 18.41 12.72 -14.76
N ASN A 27 19.04 11.79 -15.47
CA ASN A 27 19.11 11.84 -16.92
C ASN A 27 17.74 11.50 -17.54
N ARG A 28 17.25 12.32 -18.47
CA ARG A 28 16.04 12.06 -19.27
C ARG A 28 16.08 10.71 -20.00
N SER A 29 17.28 10.21 -20.34
CA SER A 29 17.45 8.89 -20.95
C SER A 29 17.07 7.76 -19.99
N SER A 30 17.23 7.94 -18.68
CA SER A 30 16.80 6.98 -17.66
C SER A 30 15.28 6.77 -17.69
N VAL A 31 14.51 7.86 -17.79
CA VAL A 31 13.04 7.81 -17.92
C VAL A 31 12.61 7.04 -19.17
N SER A 32 13.29 7.29 -20.29
CA SER A 32 13.03 6.56 -21.55
C SER A 32 13.32 5.07 -21.42
N ASN A 33 14.39 4.70 -20.70
CA ASN A 33 14.72 3.30 -20.45
C ASN A 33 13.71 2.61 -19.53
N TRP A 34 13.21 3.29 -18.50
CA TRP A 34 12.15 2.74 -17.63
C TRP A 34 10.87 2.46 -18.41
N LYS A 35 10.51 3.38 -19.33
CA LYS A 35 9.34 3.24 -20.21
C LYS A 35 9.48 2.11 -21.22
N LYS A 36 10.62 2.06 -21.94
CA LYS A 36 10.81 1.17 -23.09
C LYS A 36 11.22 -0.25 -22.69
N ASN A 37 12.11 -0.35 -21.71
CA ASN A 37 12.78 -1.60 -21.37
C ASN A 37 12.28 -2.18 -20.04
N GLY A 38 11.39 -1.48 -19.33
CA GLY A 38 10.83 -1.94 -18.06
C GLY A 38 11.85 -1.98 -16.91
N TYR A 39 13.00 -1.34 -17.04
CA TYR A 39 14.01 -1.33 -15.98
C TYR A 39 13.51 -0.59 -14.74
N THR A 40 13.58 -1.26 -13.59
CA THR A 40 13.43 -0.62 -12.29
C THR A 40 14.71 0.17 -11.95
N PRO A 41 14.61 1.43 -11.50
CA PRO A 41 15.78 2.19 -11.05
C PRO A 41 16.49 1.53 -9.87
N ARG A 42 17.76 1.90 -9.65
CA ARG A 42 18.48 1.51 -8.43
C ARG A 42 17.86 2.16 -7.20
N ARG A 43 18.08 1.55 -6.03
CA ARG A 43 17.51 1.99 -4.75
C ARG A 43 17.75 3.48 -4.46
N GLU A 44 18.93 4.02 -4.77
CA GLU A 44 19.24 5.43 -4.52
C GLU A 44 18.33 6.38 -5.32
N ILE A 45 17.95 5.97 -6.55
CA ILE A 45 17.03 6.72 -7.40
C ILE A 45 15.60 6.57 -6.88
N LEU A 46 15.21 5.35 -6.48
CA LEU A 46 13.88 5.10 -5.89
C LEU A 46 13.65 5.95 -4.64
N VAL A 47 14.63 6.04 -3.74
CA VAL A 47 14.54 6.87 -2.52
C VAL A 47 14.32 8.35 -2.88
N LYS A 48 15.12 8.90 -3.80
CA LYS A 48 14.93 10.30 -4.25
C LYS A 48 13.57 10.55 -4.87
N ILE A 49 13.04 9.60 -5.65
CA ILE A 49 11.71 9.71 -6.25
C ILE A 49 10.65 9.67 -5.15
N ALA A 50 10.82 8.79 -4.17
CA ALA A 50 9.92 8.66 -3.02
C ALA A 50 9.87 9.98 -2.23
N ASP A 51 11.03 10.56 -1.92
CA ASP A 51 11.13 11.85 -1.22
C ASP A 51 10.50 13.00 -2.03
N TYR A 52 10.73 13.06 -3.34
CA TYR A 52 10.24 14.16 -4.20
C TYR A 52 8.71 14.15 -4.38
N PHE A 53 8.08 12.96 -4.32
CA PHE A 53 6.64 12.78 -4.48
C PHE A 53 5.91 12.49 -3.15
N ASP A 54 6.61 12.55 -2.01
CA ASP A 54 6.05 12.25 -0.68
C ASP A 54 5.37 10.87 -0.65
N THR A 55 6.10 9.83 -1.08
CA THR A 55 5.64 8.44 -1.12
C THR A 55 6.70 7.48 -0.57
N THR A 56 6.47 6.16 -0.63
CA THR A 56 7.45 5.15 -0.18
C THR A 56 8.07 4.41 -1.36
N VAL A 57 9.27 3.86 -1.17
CA VAL A 57 9.91 2.99 -2.18
C VAL A 57 9.02 1.79 -2.51
N ASP A 58 8.36 1.20 -1.52
CA ASP A 58 7.44 0.07 -1.69
C ASP A 58 6.24 0.46 -2.58
N SER A 59 5.73 1.68 -2.40
CA SER A 59 4.68 2.24 -3.27
C SER A 59 5.14 2.33 -4.74
N LEU A 60 6.39 2.77 -4.97
CA LEU A 60 6.96 2.90 -6.32
C LEU A 60 7.21 1.55 -7.00
N LEU A 61 7.48 0.52 -6.20
CA LEU A 61 7.68 -0.85 -6.68
C LEU A 61 6.36 -1.59 -6.88
N GLY A 62 5.22 -0.99 -6.53
CA GLY A 62 3.92 -1.69 -6.55
C GLY A 62 3.82 -2.76 -5.46
N GLU A 63 4.65 -2.66 -4.41
CA GLU A 63 4.67 -3.53 -3.23
C GLU A 63 3.73 -3.01 -2.12
N ASN A 64 3.08 -1.85 -2.31
CA ASN A 64 1.83 -1.60 -1.61
C ASN A 64 0.87 -2.68 -2.05
N ASP A 65 0.64 -3.63 -1.16
CA ASP A 65 -0.19 -4.79 -1.39
C ASP A 65 -1.64 -4.34 -1.61
N SER A 66 -1.97 -4.01 -2.87
CA SER A 66 -3.32 -3.67 -3.30
C SER A 66 -4.30 -4.77 -2.90
N SER A 67 -3.82 -6.02 -2.72
CA SER A 67 -4.63 -7.14 -2.25
C SER A 67 -5.03 -7.00 -0.79
N ILE A 68 -4.19 -6.41 0.08
CA ILE A 68 -4.57 -6.12 1.48
C ILE A 68 -5.67 -5.07 1.50
N HIS A 69 -5.55 -4.02 0.69
CA HIS A 69 -6.58 -2.98 0.61
C HIS A 69 -7.89 -3.53 0.05
N GLU A 70 -7.85 -4.25 -1.08
CA GLU A 70 -9.04 -4.88 -1.67
C GLU A 70 -9.72 -5.85 -0.70
N HIS A 71 -8.95 -6.71 -0.03
CA HIS A 71 -9.51 -7.64 0.95
C HIS A 71 -10.13 -6.94 2.15
N PHE A 72 -9.47 -5.90 2.69
CA PHE A 72 -10.05 -5.09 3.77
C PHE A 72 -11.32 -4.36 3.33
N PHE A 73 -11.35 -3.80 2.11
CA PHE A 73 -12.54 -3.14 1.57
C PHE A 73 -13.72 -4.11 1.40
N GLU A 74 -13.47 -5.35 0.99
CA GLU A 74 -14.50 -6.39 0.94
C GLU A 74 -15.00 -6.78 2.34
N LEU A 75 -14.12 -6.93 3.33
CA LEU A 75 -14.53 -7.21 4.72
C LEU A 75 -15.38 -6.07 5.30
N LEU A 76 -15.05 -4.82 4.98
CA LEU A 76 -15.83 -3.64 5.35
C LEU A 76 -17.19 -3.56 4.64
N LYS A 77 -17.56 -4.47 3.73
CA LYS A 77 -18.93 -4.56 3.22
C LYS A 77 -19.89 -5.27 4.18
N ASP A 78 -19.37 -6.13 5.06
CA ASP A 78 -20.18 -6.85 6.05
C ASP A 78 -20.55 -5.93 7.23
N GLU A 79 -21.86 -5.82 7.51
CA GLU A 79 -22.39 -4.93 8.56
C GLU A 79 -21.88 -5.32 9.96
N LYS A 80 -21.75 -6.62 10.24
CA LYS A 80 -21.26 -7.11 11.55
C LYS A 80 -19.78 -6.77 11.70
N PHE A 81 -19.00 -6.82 10.62
CA PHE A 81 -17.61 -6.40 10.66
C PHE A 81 -17.47 -4.90 10.89
N ARG A 82 -18.32 -4.07 10.28
CA ARG A 82 -18.34 -2.62 10.55
C ARG A 82 -18.66 -2.30 12.00
N GLU A 83 -19.72 -2.91 12.54
CA GLU A 83 -20.11 -2.76 13.94
C GLU A 83 -18.97 -3.18 14.88
N LEU A 84 -18.35 -4.34 14.60
CA LEU A 84 -17.18 -4.81 15.36
C LEU A 84 -16.02 -3.80 15.29
N ALA A 85 -15.71 -3.27 14.11
CA ALA A 85 -14.61 -2.32 13.93
C ALA A 85 -14.86 -1.01 14.68
N GLU A 86 -16.10 -0.48 14.64
CA GLU A 86 -16.50 0.72 15.37
C GLU A 86 -16.34 0.53 16.88
N LEU A 87 -16.87 -0.56 17.43
CA LEU A 87 -16.73 -0.88 18.85
C LEU A 87 -15.27 -1.11 19.25
N PHE A 88 -14.52 -1.86 18.43
CA PHE A 88 -13.12 -2.19 18.70
C PHE A 88 -12.23 -0.94 18.71
N SER A 89 -12.52 0.06 17.87
CA SER A 89 -11.76 1.32 17.81
C SER A 89 -11.86 2.16 19.08
N GLN A 90 -12.90 1.94 19.90
CA GLN A 90 -13.15 2.65 21.15
C GLN A 90 -12.55 1.96 22.38
N LEU A 91 -11.95 0.77 22.20
CA LEU A 91 -11.41 -0.01 23.30
C LEU A 91 -10.02 0.47 23.74
N SER A 92 -9.71 0.25 25.03
CA SER A 92 -8.33 0.33 25.51
C SER A 92 -7.48 -0.77 24.85
N PRO A 93 -6.14 -0.60 24.78
CA PRO A 93 -5.25 -1.64 24.24
C PRO A 93 -5.39 -3.00 24.94
N GLU A 94 -5.67 -2.99 26.24
CA GLU A 94 -5.86 -4.20 27.03
C GLU A 94 -7.19 -4.88 26.68
N SER A 95 -8.29 -4.13 26.66
CA SER A 95 -9.61 -4.65 26.25
C SER A 95 -9.61 -5.17 24.81
N ALA A 96 -8.95 -4.46 23.89
CA ALA A 96 -8.77 -4.89 22.51
C ALA A 96 -8.05 -6.24 22.41
N ARG A 97 -7.00 -6.44 23.23
CA ARG A 97 -6.25 -7.70 23.30
C ARG A 97 -7.13 -8.85 23.82
N GLU A 98 -7.93 -8.61 24.84
CA GLU A 98 -8.88 -9.59 25.38
C GLU A 98 -9.93 -9.98 24.34
N THR A 99 -10.50 -9.00 23.63
CA THR A 99 -11.46 -9.26 22.54
C THR A 99 -10.85 -10.15 21.45
N ILE A 100 -9.62 -9.87 21.01
CA ILE A 100 -8.93 -10.72 20.02
C ILE A 100 -8.77 -12.15 20.55
N ASN A 101 -8.40 -12.32 21.82
CA ASN A 101 -8.24 -13.64 22.42
C ASN A 101 -9.57 -14.40 22.48
N TYR A 102 -10.67 -13.72 22.83
CA TYR A 102 -12.00 -14.31 22.82
C TYR A 102 -12.42 -14.76 21.41
N VAL A 103 -12.21 -13.94 20.38
CA VAL A 103 -12.49 -14.30 18.98
C VAL A 103 -11.68 -15.53 18.55
N ARG A 104 -10.40 -15.60 18.92
CA ARG A 104 -9.55 -16.78 18.67
C ARG A 104 -10.10 -18.04 19.36
N TYR A 105 -10.51 -17.92 20.62
CA TYR A 105 -11.11 -19.01 21.38
C TYR A 105 -12.40 -19.52 20.71
N ARG A 106 -13.32 -18.62 20.35
CA ARG A 106 -14.57 -18.97 19.66
C ARG A 106 -14.32 -19.70 18.34
N ARG A 107 -13.37 -19.22 17.53
CA ARG A 107 -12.97 -19.87 16.27
C ARG A 107 -12.42 -21.29 16.49
N ALA A 108 -11.73 -21.54 17.60
CA ALA A 108 -11.24 -22.87 17.93
C ALA A 108 -12.40 -23.84 18.28
N GLN A 109 -13.42 -23.37 19.01
CA GLN A 109 -14.60 -24.17 19.37
C GLN A 109 -15.42 -24.58 18.12
N GLU A 110 -15.62 -23.67 17.17
CA GLU A 110 -16.34 -23.96 15.92
C GLU A 110 -15.61 -24.96 15.01
N LYS A 111 -14.28 -24.99 15.06
CA LYS A 111 -13.47 -25.96 14.34
C LYS A 111 -13.42 -27.33 15.02
N GLY A 112 -13.53 -27.38 16.34
CA GLY A 112 -13.53 -28.61 17.14
C GLY A 112 -14.87 -29.34 17.22
N GLY A 113 -15.99 -28.67 16.89
CA GLY A 113 -17.34 -29.25 16.89
C GLY A 113 -17.76 -29.97 15.60
N LYS A 114 -16.86 -30.10 14.61
CA LYS A 114 -17.08 -30.93 13.41
C LYS A 114 -16.46 -32.31 13.63
N GLY A 115 -17.08 -33.08 14.53
CA GLY A 115 -16.78 -34.50 14.79
C GLY A 115 -18.05 -35.32 14.64
#